data_AF-A0A834FHW5-F1
#
_entry.id   AF-A0A834FHW5-F1
#
_cell.length_a   1.000
_cell.length_b   1.000
_cell.length_c   1.000
_cell.angle_alpha   90.00
_cell.angle_beta   90.00
_cell.angle_gamma   90.00
#
_symmetry.space_group_name_H-M   'P 1'
#
loop_
_entity.id
_entity.type
_entity.pdbx_description
1 polymer ?
#
loop_
_entity_poly.entity_id
_entity_poly.type
_entity_poly.pdbx_seq_one_letter_code
_entity_poly.pdbx_strand_id
1 'polypeptide(L)'
;MLRDIFDFPALKNLLSGPNHINVRLDAMHGVVGPYIKKIVCEELGSPANSAVNCVPQEDFGGHHPDPNLTYAADLVNTMKGGEYDLGAAFDASTVASLSDHTAEH
;
A
#
# COMPACT_ATOMS: atom_id res chain seq x y z
N MET A 1 8.94 -3.17 -19.05
CA MET A 1 8.19 -3.61 -17.84
C MET A 1 8.64 -2.77 -16.64
N LEU A 2 7.95 -2.82 -15.48
CA LEU A 2 8.25 -1.94 -14.32
C LEU A 2 9.75 -1.87 -13.92
N ARG A 3 10.48 -2.98 -14.07
CA ARG A 3 11.93 -3.08 -13.82
C ARG A 3 12.81 -2.20 -14.73
N ASP A 4 12.29 -1.81 -15.88
CA ASP A 4 12.99 -0.95 -16.84
C ASP A 4 12.69 0.54 -16.58
N ILE A 5 11.73 0.83 -15.69
CA ILE A 5 11.27 2.18 -15.35
C ILE A 5 11.81 2.60 -13.98
N PHE A 6 11.86 1.67 -13.02
CA PHE A 6 12.28 1.93 -11.65
C PHE A 6 13.51 1.12 -11.25
N ASP A 7 14.32 1.68 -10.36
CA ASP A 7 15.46 1.02 -9.74
C ASP A 7 14.98 0.05 -8.63
N PHE A 8 14.75 -1.21 -9.01
CA PHE A 8 14.33 -2.27 -8.10
C PHE A 8 15.34 -2.55 -6.98
N PRO A 9 16.66 -2.60 -7.23
CA PRO A 9 17.65 -2.67 -6.15
C PRO A 9 17.51 -1.57 -5.10
N ALA A 10 17.34 -0.32 -5.52
CA ALA A 10 17.15 0.81 -4.60
C ALA A 10 15.83 0.67 -3.81
N LEU A 11 14.73 0.33 -4.48
CA LEU A 11 13.43 0.11 -3.84
C LEU A 11 13.47 -1.06 -2.86
N LYS A 12 14.15 -2.15 -3.19
CA LYS A 12 14.34 -3.28 -2.29
C LYS A 12 15.13 -2.88 -1.04
N ASN A 13 16.20 -2.12 -1.21
CA ASN A 13 16.94 -1.60 -0.05
C ASN A 13 16.09 -0.64 0.80
N LEU A 14 15.21 0.15 0.18
CA LEU A 14 14.29 1.03 0.88
C LEU A 14 13.21 0.27 1.67
N LEU A 15 12.71 -0.86 1.17
CA LEU A 15 11.60 -1.61 1.78
C LEU A 15 12.04 -2.80 2.65
N SER A 16 13.27 -3.28 2.49
CA SER A 16 13.76 -4.46 3.23
C SER A 16 15.19 -4.31 3.77
N GLY A 17 15.79 -3.13 3.66
CA GLY A 17 17.15 -2.87 4.16
C GLY A 17 17.22 -2.58 5.66
N PRO A 18 18.41 -2.27 6.18
CA PRO A 18 18.63 -2.01 7.62
C PRO A 18 17.82 -0.82 8.17
N ASN A 19 17.58 0.19 7.33
CA ASN A 19 16.80 1.38 7.64
C ASN A 19 15.56 1.45 6.74
N HIS A 20 14.85 0.32 6.61
CA HIS A 20 13.67 0.26 5.76
C HIS A 20 12.55 1.15 6.29
N ILE A 21 11.71 1.62 5.38
CA ILE A 21 10.46 2.27 5.74
C ILE A 21 9.35 1.22 5.91
N ASN A 22 8.47 1.45 6.85
CA ASN A 22 7.28 0.64 7.06
C ASN A 22 6.15 1.17 6.17
N VAL A 23 5.73 0.35 5.21
CA VAL A 23 4.67 0.71 4.27
C VAL A 23 3.37 -0.05 4.55
N ARG A 24 2.24 0.62 4.34
CA ARG A 24 0.89 0.07 4.41
C ARG A 24 0.14 0.34 3.11
N LEU A 25 -0.12 -0.70 2.34
CA LEU A 25 -0.73 -0.62 1.01
C LEU A 25 -2.07 -1.35 1.02
N ASP A 26 -3.16 -0.60 0.88
CA ASP A 26 -4.52 -1.12 0.88
C ASP A 26 -5.09 -1.20 -0.53
N ALA A 27 -5.37 -2.42 -1.01
CA ALA A 27 -5.93 -2.62 -2.34
C ALA A 27 -7.46 -2.53 -2.40
N MET A 28 -8.14 -2.32 -1.26
CA MET A 28 -9.60 -2.25 -1.15
C MET A 28 -10.32 -3.41 -1.86
N HIS A 29 -9.77 -4.63 -1.79
CA HIS A 29 -10.27 -5.82 -2.51
C HIS A 29 -10.36 -5.66 -4.03
N GLY A 30 -9.63 -4.70 -4.58
CA GLY A 30 -9.53 -4.41 -6.01
C GLY A 30 -8.45 -5.22 -6.73
N VAL A 31 -8.32 -4.94 -8.02
CA VAL A 31 -7.42 -5.68 -8.94
C VAL A 31 -5.94 -5.53 -8.60
N VAL A 32 -5.57 -4.49 -7.85
CA VAL A 32 -4.17 -4.17 -7.50
C VAL A 32 -3.59 -5.14 -6.45
N GLY A 33 -4.43 -5.84 -5.69
CA GLY A 33 -4.00 -6.72 -4.60
C GLY A 33 -2.91 -7.76 -4.95
N PRO A 34 -3.09 -8.56 -6.01
CA PRO A 34 -2.07 -9.50 -6.47
C PRO A 34 -0.76 -8.83 -6.90
N TYR A 35 -0.81 -7.60 -7.41
CA TYR A 35 0.37 -6.85 -7.83
C TYR A 35 1.17 -6.34 -6.63
N ILE A 36 0.49 -5.84 -5.58
CA ILE A 36 1.15 -5.45 -4.33
C ILE A 36 1.88 -6.65 -3.73
N LYS A 37 1.21 -7.80 -3.62
CA LYS A 37 1.83 -9.02 -3.08
C LYS A 37 3.06 -9.43 -3.88
N LYS A 38 2.92 -9.51 -5.20
CA LYS A 38 4.01 -9.98 -6.07
C LYS A 38 5.18 -9.00 -6.15
N ILE A 39 4.92 -7.71 -6.32
CA ILE A 39 5.98 -6.73 -6.53
C ILE A 39 6.53 -6.24 -5.19
N VAL A 40 5.66 -5.75 -4.31
CA VAL A 40 6.10 -5.09 -3.07
C VAL A 40 6.57 -6.11 -2.02
N CYS A 41 5.82 -7.19 -1.83
CA CYS A 41 6.20 -8.20 -0.84
C CYS A 41 7.22 -9.21 -1.38
N GLU A 42 6.92 -9.92 -2.47
CA GLU A 42 7.77 -11.02 -2.95
C GLU A 42 9.07 -10.51 -3.61
N GLU A 43 8.99 -9.51 -4.49
CA GLU A 43 10.16 -9.03 -5.24
C GLU A 43 11.00 -8.00 -4.46
N LEU A 44 10.34 -6.98 -3.88
CA LEU A 44 11.00 -5.89 -3.16
C LEU A 44 11.19 -6.19 -1.66
N GLY A 45 10.63 -7.28 -1.15
CA GLY A 45 10.93 -7.78 0.20
C GLY A 45 10.20 -7.08 1.34
N SER A 46 9.16 -6.30 1.07
CA SER A 46 8.31 -5.74 2.12
C SER A 46 7.62 -6.86 2.91
N PRO A 47 7.47 -6.71 4.23
CA PRO A 47 6.71 -7.65 5.04
C PRO A 47 5.29 -7.93 4.50
N ALA A 48 4.78 -9.15 4.68
CA ALA A 48 3.46 -9.54 4.17
C ALA A 48 2.31 -8.72 4.79
N ASN A 49 2.48 -8.23 6.02
CA ASN A 49 1.52 -7.34 6.69
C ASN A 49 1.44 -5.95 6.04
N SER A 50 2.37 -5.57 5.16
CA SER A 50 2.27 -4.35 4.35
C SER A 50 1.14 -4.41 3.32
N ALA A 51 0.69 -5.60 2.91
CA ALA A 51 -0.36 -5.79 1.92
C ALA A 51 -1.73 -5.99 2.59
N VAL A 52 -2.62 -5.01 2.46
CA VAL A 52 -3.94 -4.98 3.09
C VAL A 52 -5.04 -5.13 2.05
N ASN A 53 -6.08 -5.91 2.38
CA ASN A 53 -7.23 -6.18 1.49
C ASN A 53 -6.83 -6.61 0.06
N CYS A 54 -5.68 -7.27 -0.06
CA CYS A 54 -5.06 -7.63 -1.35
C CYS A 54 -5.62 -8.94 -1.96
N VAL A 55 -6.82 -9.35 -1.58
CA VAL A 55 -7.55 -10.47 -2.20
C VAL A 55 -8.73 -9.87 -2.95
N PRO A 56 -8.77 -9.96 -4.29
CA PRO A 56 -9.88 -9.42 -5.08
C PRO A 56 -11.22 -10.05 -4.70
N GLN A 57 -12.26 -9.24 -4.60
CA GLN A 57 -13.64 -9.68 -4.34
C GLN A 57 -14.62 -8.97 -5.27
N GLU A 58 -15.68 -9.66 -5.71
CA GLU A 58 -16.66 -9.11 -6.65
C GLU A 58 -17.44 -7.91 -6.08
N ASP A 59 -17.64 -7.89 -4.76
CA ASP A 59 -18.32 -6.84 -4.01
C ASP A 59 -17.35 -5.95 -3.20
N PHE A 60 -16.05 -6.09 -3.43
CA PHE A 60 -14.98 -5.38 -2.74
C PHE A 60 -15.04 -5.50 -1.19
N GLY A 61 -15.50 -6.65 -0.68
CA GLY A 61 -15.67 -6.85 0.76
C GLY A 61 -16.91 -6.14 1.33
N GLY A 62 -17.87 -5.78 0.49
CA GLY A 62 -19.08 -5.04 0.86
C GLY A 62 -18.84 -3.54 1.06
N HIS A 63 -17.69 -3.02 0.64
CA HIS A 63 -17.28 -1.62 0.80
C HIS A 63 -17.18 -0.90 -0.55
N HIS A 64 -17.35 0.42 -0.54
CA HIS A 64 -17.19 1.23 -1.74
C HIS A 64 -15.67 1.44 -1.98
N PRO A 65 -15.11 0.97 -3.11
CA PRO A 65 -13.67 1.00 -3.36
C PRO A 65 -13.25 2.37 -3.93
N ASP A 66 -13.51 3.44 -3.19
CA ASP A 66 -13.16 4.82 -3.55
C ASP A 66 -12.25 5.43 -2.46
N PRO A 67 -10.96 5.69 -2.73
CA PRO A 67 -9.97 6.05 -1.74
C PRO A 67 -10.07 7.54 -1.38
N ASN A 68 -11.15 7.92 -0.69
CA ASN A 68 -11.30 9.22 -0.06
C ASN A 68 -11.19 9.08 1.48
N LEU A 69 -11.00 10.20 2.19
CA LEU A 69 -10.82 10.21 3.65
C LEU A 69 -11.98 9.55 4.43
N THR A 70 -13.15 9.41 3.81
CA THR A 70 -14.31 8.76 4.42
C THR A 70 -14.24 7.24 4.30
N TYR A 71 -13.84 6.68 3.16
CA TYR A 71 -13.78 5.23 2.94
C TYR A 71 -12.41 4.60 3.24
N ALA A 72 -11.32 5.39 3.21
CA ALA A 72 -9.99 4.97 3.65
C ALA A 72 -9.74 5.23 5.15
N ALA A 73 -10.81 5.35 5.96
CA ALA A 73 -10.71 5.67 7.38
C ALA A 73 -9.83 4.68 8.16
N ASP A 74 -9.86 3.40 7.81
CA ASP A 74 -9.02 2.37 8.42
C ASP A 74 -7.52 2.59 8.14
N LEU A 75 -7.18 2.95 6.90
CA LEU A 75 -5.81 3.33 6.55
C LEU A 75 -5.39 4.59 7.30
N VAL A 76 -6.23 5.64 7.30
CA VAL A 76 -5.93 6.90 8.01
C VAL A 76 -5.72 6.66 9.51
N ASN A 77 -6.56 5.85 10.15
CA ASN A 77 -6.43 5.52 11.56
C ASN A 77 -5.17 4.71 11.84
N THR A 78 -4.80 3.79 10.94
CA THR A 78 -3.55 3.03 11.02
C THR A 78 -2.33 3.93 10.91
N MET A 79 -2.32 4.87 9.95
CA MET A 79 -1.21 5.81 9.75
C MET A 79 -1.03 6.74 10.95
N LYS A 80 -2.11 7.18 11.61
CA LYS A 80 -2.04 7.98 12.85
C LYS A 80 -1.34 7.27 14.02
N GLY A 81 -1.21 5.95 13.96
CA GLY A 81 -0.48 5.17 14.97
C GLY A 81 1.04 5.41 14.96
N GLY A 82 1.59 5.98 13.87
CA GLY A 82 3.02 6.29 13.74
C GLY A 82 3.92 5.06 13.53
N GLU A 83 3.34 3.87 13.35
CA GLU A 83 4.08 2.64 13.06
C GLU A 83 4.55 2.56 11.60
N TYR A 84 3.81 3.22 10.69
CA TYR A 84 4.04 3.21 9.25
C TYR A 84 4.48 4.59 8.77
N ASP A 85 5.52 4.62 7.95
CA ASP A 85 6.06 5.84 7.35
C ASP A 85 5.28 6.25 6.09
N LEU A 86 4.71 5.27 5.37
CA LEU A 86 3.98 5.50 4.12
C LEU A 86 2.70 4.67 4.04
N GLY A 87 1.58 5.34 3.76
CA GLY A 87 0.28 4.73 3.52
C GLY A 87 -0.28 5.07 2.14
N ALA A 88 -0.74 4.06 1.40
CA ALA A 88 -1.45 4.27 0.14
C ALA A 88 -2.66 3.34 0.03
N ALA A 89 -3.78 3.89 -0.44
CA ALA A 89 -4.97 3.12 -0.80
C ALA A 89 -5.19 3.20 -2.31
N PHE A 90 -5.61 2.09 -2.91
CA PHE A 90 -5.94 1.99 -4.33
C PHE A 90 -7.44 1.76 -4.51
N ASP A 91 -8.06 2.46 -5.44
CA ASP A 91 -9.44 2.20 -5.84
C ASP A 91 -9.59 0.82 -6.51
N ALA A 92 -10.82 0.46 -6.86
CA ALA A 92 -11.08 -0.78 -7.60
C ALA A 92 -10.44 -0.85 -8.98
N SER A 93 -10.11 0.30 -9.60
CA SER A 93 -9.98 0.40 -11.06
C SER A 93 -8.62 0.87 -11.58
N THR A 94 -7.87 1.76 -10.89
CA THR A 94 -6.40 2.00 -10.92
C THR A 94 -5.91 3.38 -10.37
N VAL A 95 -6.64 4.08 -9.50
CA VAL A 95 -6.22 5.37 -8.93
C VAL A 95 -5.91 5.28 -7.43
N ALA A 96 -4.69 5.68 -7.05
CA ALA A 96 -4.24 5.67 -5.67
C ALA A 96 -4.46 7.03 -4.98
N SER A 97 -4.84 7.02 -3.72
CA SER A 97 -4.81 8.18 -2.83
C SER A 97 -3.66 8.04 -1.83
N LEU A 98 -2.80 9.06 -1.76
CA LEU A 98 -1.62 9.08 -0.92
C LEU A 98 -1.92 9.92 0.33
N SER A 99 -1.63 9.35 1.51
CA SER A 99 -1.62 10.08 2.78
C SER A 99 -0.19 10.09 3.32
N ASP A 100 0.40 11.27 3.45
CA ASP A 100 1.74 11.46 3.99
C ASP A 100 1.66 11.91 5.46
N HIS A 101 2.57 11.44 6.31
CA HIS A 101 2.62 11.80 7.73
C HIS A 101 3.71 12.85 8.01
N THR A 102 3.83 13.88 7.17
CA THR A 102 4.54 15.12 7.53
C THR A 102 3.57 16.08 8.22
N ALA A 103 3.16 15.74 9.44
CA ALA A 103 2.60 16.71 10.36
C ALA A 103 3.69 17.04 11.38
N GLU A 104 4.17 18.28 11.30
CA GLU A 104 5.05 18.92 12.28
C GLU A 104 4.68 18.50 13.71
N HIS A 105 5.67 18.08 14.51
CA HIS A 105 5.87 18.42 15.92
C HIS A 105 7.38 18.31 16.24
#